data_AF-A0AA39FUD2-F1
#
_entry.id   AF-A0AA39FUD2-F1
#
_cell.length_a   1.000
_cell.length_b   1.000
_cell.length_c   1.000
_cell.angle_alpha   90.00
_cell.angle_beta   90.00
_cell.angle_gamma   90.00
#
_symmetry.space_group_name_H-M   'P 1'
#
loop_
_entity.id
_entity.type
_entity.pdbx_description
1 polymer ?
#
loop_
_entity_poly.entity_id
_entity_poly.type
_entity_poly.pdbx_seq_one_letter_code
_entity_poly.pdbx_strand_id
1 'polypeptide(L)'
;MAENIDTPASGSSSSSSSIPEEESLISNFISEIIKSPINLLLVAVIAFLVYKIFRSKTKNEPPVQEYKQLPRIRRDFTIEDLKKYDGKGPDGRILIAVNGSVYDATRGRKFYGPDGPYAAFGGRDASRGLATFSVVPGKDEYDDLSDLNTTEMNSILEWEEQFKERYDYVGKLLKPGEVPTNYSDEEDEGSQQESDVKPKED
;
A
#
# COMPACT_ATOMS: atom_id res chain seq x y z
N MET A 1 -40.70 80.13 3.34
CA MET A 1 -39.48 80.22 4.18
C MET A 1 -38.64 78.98 3.89
N ALA A 2 -37.33 79.20 3.68
CA ALA A 2 -36.22 78.31 3.30
C ALA A 2 -36.36 76.79 3.61
N GLU A 3 -36.16 75.90 2.64
CA GLU A 3 -34.87 75.29 2.20
C GLU A 3 -34.17 74.46 3.29
N ASN A 4 -33.97 73.16 3.01
CA ASN A 4 -32.67 72.48 3.14
C ASN A 4 -32.68 71.13 2.38
N ILE A 5 -31.66 70.98 1.55
CA ILE A 5 -31.29 69.83 0.72
C ILE A 5 -30.40 68.92 1.57
N ASP A 6 -30.53 67.59 1.46
CA ASP A 6 -29.35 66.71 1.41
C ASP A 6 -29.68 65.28 0.95
N THR A 7 -28.81 64.75 0.11
CA THR A 7 -28.59 63.32 -0.23
C THR A 7 -27.08 63.26 -0.42
N PRO A 8 -26.26 62.34 0.17
CA PRO A 8 -26.31 60.91 -0.18
C PRO A 8 -25.72 59.88 0.83
N ALA A 9 -25.91 58.60 0.50
CA ALA A 9 -25.01 57.42 0.67
C ALA A 9 -24.36 57.06 2.03
N SER A 10 -24.75 55.89 2.55
CA SER A 10 -23.89 54.86 3.18
C SER A 10 -24.78 53.62 3.42
N GLY A 11 -24.57 52.42 2.88
CA GLY A 11 -23.33 51.68 2.83
C GLY A 11 -23.26 50.73 4.04
N SER A 12 -23.94 49.58 3.99
CA SER A 12 -23.54 48.38 4.75
C SER A 12 -24.21 47.13 4.18
N SER A 13 -23.40 46.41 3.42
CA SER A 13 -23.45 44.96 3.24
C SER A 13 -23.81 44.21 4.51
N SER A 14 -24.68 43.19 4.38
CA SER A 14 -24.34 41.84 4.86
C SER A 14 -25.47 40.88 4.49
N SER A 15 -25.18 40.09 3.47
CA SER A 15 -25.64 38.70 3.36
C SER A 15 -25.53 37.99 4.71
N SER A 16 -26.62 37.39 5.19
CA SER A 16 -26.52 36.36 6.23
C SER A 16 -27.41 35.19 5.85
N SER A 17 -26.71 34.19 5.33
CA SER A 17 -27.13 32.86 4.94
C SER A 17 -27.91 32.16 6.05
N SER A 18 -28.98 31.48 5.67
CA SER A 18 -29.75 30.57 6.50
C SER A 18 -28.95 29.31 6.86
N ILE A 19 -28.50 29.18 8.11
CA ILE A 19 -28.10 27.90 8.72
C ILE A 19 -28.72 27.80 10.13
N PRO A 20 -29.95 27.27 10.29
CA PRO A 20 -30.48 26.92 11.61
C PRO A 20 -30.82 25.43 11.80
N GLU A 21 -30.82 24.59 10.76
CA GLU A 21 -31.34 23.22 10.88
C GLU A 21 -30.32 22.22 11.48
N GLU A 22 -29.03 22.33 11.17
CA GLU A 22 -28.02 21.34 11.61
C GLU A 22 -27.75 21.37 13.12
N GLU A 23 -27.73 22.56 13.75
CA GLU A 23 -27.54 22.73 15.19
C GLU A 23 -28.62 21.99 16.02
N SER A 24 -29.86 22.01 15.52
CA SER A 24 -31.00 21.39 16.19
C SER A 24 -30.89 19.85 16.19
N LEU A 25 -30.41 19.28 15.08
CA LEU A 25 -30.22 17.84 14.95
C LEU A 25 -29.12 17.37 15.89
N ILE A 26 -27.95 18.04 15.88
CA ILE A 26 -26.82 17.68 16.74
C ILE A 26 -27.19 17.77 18.22
N SER A 27 -27.88 18.85 18.63
CA SER A 27 -28.35 19.01 20.01
C SER A 27 -29.34 17.92 20.43
N ASN A 28 -30.29 17.58 19.56
CA ASN A 28 -31.26 16.52 19.83
C ASN A 28 -30.57 15.15 19.97
N PHE A 29 -29.66 14.82 19.05
CA PHE A 29 -28.84 13.60 19.12
C PHE A 29 -27.97 13.55 20.39
N ILE A 30 -27.28 14.64 20.75
CA ILE A 30 -26.48 14.71 21.99
C ILE A 30 -27.37 14.50 23.22
N SER A 31 -28.57 15.10 23.24
CA SER A 31 -29.50 14.95 24.36
C SER A 31 -30.02 13.52 24.52
N GLU A 32 -30.25 12.80 23.41
CA GLU A 32 -30.66 11.39 23.41
C GLU A 32 -29.52 10.44 23.81
N ILE A 33 -28.29 10.78 23.44
CA ILE A 33 -27.08 10.07 23.86
C ILE A 33 -26.88 10.19 25.39
N ILE A 34 -27.13 11.38 25.97
CA ILE A 34 -26.93 11.64 27.41
C ILE A 34 -28.06 11.06 28.27
N LYS A 35 -29.30 11.08 27.80
CA LYS A 35 -30.47 10.58 28.56
C LYS A 35 -30.51 9.06 28.68
N SER A 36 -29.93 8.35 27.70
CA SER A 36 -29.95 6.89 27.69
C SER A 36 -28.64 6.32 28.25
N PRO A 37 -28.66 5.61 29.39
CA PRO A 37 -27.45 5.02 29.98
C PRO A 37 -26.79 3.99 29.06
N ILE A 38 -27.56 3.37 28.14
CA ILE A 38 -27.04 2.42 27.15
C ILE A 38 -26.16 3.13 26.10
N ASN A 39 -26.55 4.34 25.68
CA ASN A 39 -25.84 5.11 24.67
C ASN A 39 -24.53 5.66 25.25
N LEU A 40 -24.54 6.08 26.52
CA LEU A 40 -23.32 6.44 27.24
C LEU A 40 -22.34 5.27 27.35
N LEU A 41 -22.84 4.06 27.64
CA LEU A 41 -22.01 2.85 27.67
C LEU A 41 -21.43 2.55 26.28
N LEU A 42 -22.24 2.65 25.22
CA LEU A 42 -21.80 2.43 23.85
C LEU A 42 -20.77 3.47 23.40
N VAL A 43 -20.96 4.75 23.72
CA VAL A 43 -19.98 5.82 23.46
C VAL A 43 -18.69 5.58 24.23
N ALA A 44 -18.76 5.14 25.50
CA ALA A 44 -17.57 4.79 26.28
C ALA A 44 -16.80 3.60 25.68
N VAL A 45 -17.51 2.58 25.18
CA VAL A 45 -16.90 1.44 24.49
C VAL A 45 -16.25 1.88 23.18
N ILE A 46 -16.94 2.68 22.36
CA ILE A 46 -16.36 3.22 21.12
C ILE A 46 -15.14 4.08 21.43
N ALA A 47 -15.22 5.01 22.39
CA ALA A 47 -14.10 5.84 22.81
C ALA A 47 -12.93 5.01 23.35
N PHE A 48 -13.20 3.93 24.10
CA PHE A 48 -12.19 3.00 24.58
C PHE A 48 -11.54 2.22 23.43
N LEU A 49 -12.32 1.73 22.46
CA LEU A 49 -11.82 1.06 21.27
C LEU A 49 -10.96 2.00 20.41
N VAL A 50 -11.42 3.24 20.19
CA VAL A 50 -10.67 4.28 19.49
C VAL A 50 -9.38 4.59 20.26
N TYR A 51 -9.44 4.81 21.57
CA TYR A 51 -8.26 5.02 22.41
C TYR A 51 -7.28 3.84 22.34
N LYS A 52 -7.79 2.60 22.38
CA LYS A 52 -6.98 1.39 22.27
C LYS A 52 -6.32 1.27 20.89
N ILE A 53 -7.04 1.59 19.82
CA ILE A 53 -6.52 1.61 18.44
C ILE A 53 -5.43 2.68 18.29
N PHE A 54 -5.67 3.90 18.76
CA PHE A 54 -4.70 5.00 18.69
C PHE A 54 -3.47 4.73 19.54
N ARG A 55 -3.66 4.30 20.80
CA ARG A 55 -2.55 3.94 21.70
C ARG A 55 -1.75 2.74 21.19
N SER A 56 -2.38 1.81 20.47
CA SER A 56 -1.69 0.70 19.81
C SER A 56 -0.85 1.18 18.63
N LYS A 57 -1.30 2.20 17.88
CA LYS A 57 -0.53 2.80 16.78
C LYS A 57 0.68 3.61 17.28
N THR A 58 0.60 4.25 18.45
CA THR A 58 1.71 5.06 19.01
C THR A 58 2.82 4.24 19.66
N LYS A 59 2.65 2.92 19.88
CA LYS A 59 3.58 2.13 20.70
C LYS A 59 4.67 1.35 19.96
N ASN A 60 4.71 1.29 18.64
CA ASN A 60 5.75 0.53 17.93
C ASN A 60 6.09 1.15 16.56
N GLU A 61 6.71 2.32 16.55
CA GLU A 61 7.65 2.61 15.47
C GLU A 61 9.06 2.47 16.07
N PRO A 62 9.78 1.37 15.81
CA PRO A 62 11.22 1.38 16.03
C PRO A 62 11.81 2.57 15.26
N PRO A 63 12.90 3.18 15.75
CA PRO A 63 13.54 4.30 15.06
C PRO A 63 13.72 3.92 13.59
N VAL A 64 13.38 4.86 12.69
CA VAL A 64 13.51 4.72 11.23
C VAL A 64 14.84 4.03 10.98
N GLN A 65 14.82 2.72 10.68
CA GLN A 65 16.03 2.01 10.36
C GLN A 65 16.51 2.67 9.08
N GLU A 66 17.63 3.38 9.18
CA GLU A 66 18.31 3.96 8.05
C GLU A 66 18.65 2.78 7.13
N TYR A 67 17.79 2.55 6.13
CA TYR A 67 17.99 1.46 5.18
C TYR A 67 19.23 1.83 4.41
N LYS A 68 20.35 1.21 4.80
CA LYS A 68 21.63 1.31 4.11
C LYS A 68 21.32 1.08 2.63
N GLN A 69 21.50 2.12 1.81
CA GLN A 69 21.19 2.01 0.39
C GLN A 69 22.18 1.01 -0.20
N LEU A 70 21.70 -0.23 -0.40
CA LEU A 70 22.50 -1.29 -0.96
C LEU A 70 22.64 -1.04 -2.46
N PRO A 71 23.74 -1.50 -3.09
CA PRO A 71 23.90 -1.40 -4.53
C PRO A 71 22.68 -1.96 -5.26
N ARG A 72 22.20 -1.29 -6.31
CA ARG A 72 21.14 -1.84 -7.14
C ARG A 72 21.66 -3.10 -7.82
N ILE A 73 20.90 -4.19 -7.72
CA ILE A 73 21.20 -5.44 -8.40
C ILE A 73 20.16 -5.58 -9.51
N ARG A 74 20.60 -5.79 -10.75
CA ARG A 74 19.74 -6.23 -11.85
C ARG A 74 20.32 -7.52 -12.43
N ARG A 75 19.69 -8.65 -12.17
CA ARG A 75 20.06 -9.97 -12.72
C ARG A 75 18.91 -10.95 -12.56
N ASP A 76 18.94 -12.03 -13.31
CA ASP A 76 18.03 -13.15 -13.06
C ASP A 76 18.52 -14.00 -11.87
N PHE A 77 17.54 -14.61 -11.20
CA PHE A 77 17.76 -15.39 -9.98
C PHE A 77 17.20 -16.80 -10.16
N THR A 78 17.93 -17.78 -9.64
CA THR A 78 17.38 -19.11 -9.39
C THR A 78 16.74 -19.15 -8.00
N ILE A 79 15.93 -20.18 -7.73
CA ILE A 79 15.36 -20.42 -6.40
C ILE A 79 16.46 -20.50 -5.32
N GLU A 80 17.58 -21.16 -5.62
CA GLU A 80 18.71 -21.29 -4.70
C GLU A 80 19.42 -19.96 -4.44
N ASP A 81 19.54 -19.13 -5.46
CA ASP A 81 20.10 -17.79 -5.32
C ASP A 81 19.20 -16.89 -4.48
N LEU A 82 17.88 -16.98 -4.70
CA LEU A 82 16.90 -16.15 -4.00
C LEU A 82 16.92 -16.40 -2.48
N LYS A 83 17.10 -17.67 -2.06
CA LYS A 83 17.18 -18.06 -0.64
C LYS A 83 18.28 -17.37 0.15
N LYS A 84 19.35 -16.90 -0.51
CA LYS A 84 20.46 -16.17 0.13
C LYS A 84 20.02 -14.78 0.63
N TYR A 85 18.88 -14.28 0.14
CA TYR A 85 18.36 -12.95 0.41
C TYR A 85 17.09 -13.01 1.28
N ASP A 86 17.16 -13.71 2.41
CA ASP A 86 16.07 -13.80 3.42
C ASP A 86 16.16 -12.71 4.51
N GLY A 87 17.11 -11.77 4.37
CA GLY A 87 17.35 -10.71 5.35
C GLY A 87 18.22 -11.10 6.55
N LYS A 88 18.74 -12.34 6.63
CA LYS A 88 19.70 -12.78 7.67
C LYS A 88 21.16 -12.61 7.26
N GLY A 89 21.42 -12.41 5.97
CA GLY A 89 22.77 -12.19 5.44
C GLY A 89 23.42 -10.90 5.95
N PRO A 90 24.73 -10.71 5.70
CA PRO A 90 25.50 -9.55 6.18
C PRO A 90 24.95 -8.20 5.68
N ASP A 91 24.41 -8.18 4.46
CA ASP A 91 23.78 -6.99 3.88
C ASP A 91 22.33 -6.79 4.34
N GLY A 92 21.72 -7.80 4.97
CA GLY A 92 20.33 -7.77 5.40
C GLY A 92 19.31 -7.62 4.26
N ARG A 93 19.73 -7.82 3.00
CA ARG A 93 18.89 -7.68 1.80
C ARG A 93 17.79 -8.75 1.78
N ILE A 94 16.59 -8.33 1.40
CA ILE A 94 15.43 -9.21 1.26
C ILE A 94 14.93 -9.12 -0.18
N LEU A 95 15.00 -10.24 -0.90
CA LEU A 95 14.42 -10.35 -2.24
C LEU A 95 13.18 -11.26 -2.19
N ILE A 96 12.15 -10.92 -2.97
CA ILE A 96 10.92 -11.70 -3.04
C ILE A 96 10.53 -11.84 -4.51
N ALA A 97 10.19 -13.06 -4.93
CA ALA A 97 9.63 -13.29 -6.24
C ALA A 97 8.09 -13.32 -6.16
N VAL A 98 7.46 -12.65 -7.12
CA VAL A 98 6.01 -12.61 -7.31
C VAL A 98 5.75 -12.74 -8.81
N ASN A 99 5.00 -13.77 -9.20
CA ASN A 99 4.66 -14.10 -10.58
C ASN A 99 5.87 -14.23 -11.53
N GLY A 100 7.01 -14.74 -11.03
CA GLY A 100 8.25 -14.83 -11.81
C GLY A 100 9.06 -13.52 -11.88
N SER A 101 8.55 -12.41 -11.36
CA SER A 101 9.26 -11.14 -11.22
C SER A 101 9.89 -11.03 -9.82
N VAL A 102 11.15 -10.62 -9.73
CA VAL A 102 11.89 -10.50 -8.45
C VAL A 102 12.02 -9.03 -8.05
N TYR A 103 11.68 -8.73 -6.80
CA TYR A 103 11.68 -7.39 -6.24
C TYR A 103 12.59 -7.29 -5.00
N ASP A 104 13.24 -6.13 -4.83
CA ASP A 104 13.98 -5.79 -3.62
C ASP A 104 13.02 -5.23 -2.55
N ALA A 105 12.63 -6.11 -1.64
CA ALA A 105 11.75 -5.82 -0.52
C ALA A 105 12.52 -5.43 0.76
N THR A 106 13.79 -5.04 0.67
CA THR A 106 14.63 -4.70 1.84
C THR A 106 14.04 -3.53 2.64
N ARG A 107 13.43 -2.53 1.98
CA ARG A 107 12.70 -1.44 2.67
C ARG A 107 11.50 -1.95 3.49
N GLY A 108 10.98 -3.12 3.13
CA GLY A 108 9.91 -3.84 3.81
C GLY A 108 10.40 -4.79 4.91
N ARG A 109 11.61 -4.63 5.44
CA ARG A 109 12.20 -5.52 6.46
C ARG A 109 11.30 -5.81 7.67
N LYS A 110 10.48 -4.84 8.11
CA LYS A 110 9.51 -5.03 9.20
C LYS A 110 8.43 -6.09 8.90
N PHE A 111 8.21 -6.38 7.62
CA PHE A 111 7.21 -7.32 7.13
C PHE A 111 7.85 -8.65 6.72
N TYR A 112 8.89 -8.58 5.89
CA TYR A 112 9.48 -9.75 5.24
C TYR A 112 10.83 -10.18 5.82
N GLY A 113 11.37 -9.41 6.76
CA GLY A 113 12.58 -9.79 7.47
C GLY A 113 12.31 -10.96 8.43
N PRO A 114 13.37 -11.51 9.05
CA PRO A 114 13.29 -12.73 9.85
C PRO A 114 12.27 -12.70 11.00
N ASP A 115 12.03 -11.52 11.57
CA ASP A 115 11.10 -11.30 12.69
C ASP A 115 9.73 -10.74 12.24
N GLY A 116 9.51 -10.59 10.93
CA GLY A 116 8.31 -10.02 10.36
C GLY A 116 7.17 -11.04 10.21
N PRO A 117 5.90 -10.59 10.18
CA PRO A 117 4.74 -11.48 10.02
C PRO A 117 4.74 -12.23 8.68
N TYR A 118 5.45 -11.74 7.67
CA TYR A 118 5.56 -12.32 6.33
C TYR A 118 6.98 -12.81 6.03
N ALA A 119 7.75 -13.15 7.08
CA ALA A 119 9.11 -13.69 6.96
C ALA A 119 9.20 -14.91 6.03
N ALA A 120 8.11 -15.69 5.91
CA ALA A 120 8.04 -16.86 5.04
C ALA A 120 8.22 -16.55 3.55
N PHE A 121 8.05 -15.28 3.13
CA PHE A 121 8.24 -14.84 1.75
C PHE A 121 9.65 -14.30 1.47
N GLY A 122 10.41 -13.93 2.52
CA GLY A 122 11.76 -13.42 2.37
C GLY A 122 12.69 -14.46 1.73
N GLY A 123 13.32 -14.10 0.61
CA GLY A 123 14.23 -14.97 -0.14
C GLY A 123 13.52 -16.11 -0.87
N ARG A 124 12.22 -16.01 -1.13
CA ARG A 124 11.42 -17.08 -1.75
C ARG A 124 10.47 -16.55 -2.81
N ASP A 125 9.92 -17.49 -3.58
CA ASP A 125 8.74 -17.24 -4.41
C ASP A 125 7.48 -17.21 -3.54
N ALA A 126 6.85 -16.04 -3.47
CA ALA A 126 5.65 -15.78 -2.69
C ALA A 126 4.37 -16.01 -3.50
N SER A 127 4.46 -16.30 -4.80
CA SER A 127 3.32 -16.30 -5.73
C SER A 127 2.15 -17.14 -5.24
N ARG A 128 2.37 -18.43 -4.91
CA ARG A 128 1.29 -19.29 -4.41
C ARG A 128 0.73 -18.83 -3.07
N GLY A 129 1.59 -18.37 -2.16
CA GLY A 129 1.16 -17.84 -0.86
C GLY A 129 0.26 -16.62 -1.01
N LEU A 130 0.58 -15.74 -1.96
CA LEU A 130 -0.20 -14.56 -2.29
C LEU A 130 -1.52 -14.91 -3.00
N ALA A 131 -1.51 -15.88 -3.93
CA ALA A 131 -2.73 -16.40 -4.57
C ALA A 131 -3.73 -16.99 -3.56
N THR A 132 -3.22 -17.78 -2.62
CA THR A 132 -4.03 -18.58 -1.69
C THR A 132 -4.23 -17.91 -0.34
N PHE A 133 -3.77 -16.66 -0.17
CA PHE A 133 -3.79 -15.91 1.09
C PHE A 133 -3.20 -16.68 2.27
N SER A 134 -2.10 -17.38 2.03
CA SER A 134 -1.42 -18.25 2.98
C SER A 134 0.03 -17.81 3.20
N VAL A 135 0.46 -17.75 4.46
CA VAL A 135 1.83 -17.37 4.87
C VAL A 135 2.67 -18.62 5.14
N VAL A 136 2.33 -19.75 4.52
CA VAL A 136 3.13 -20.97 4.60
C VAL A 136 4.38 -20.77 3.74
N PRO A 137 5.59 -21.13 4.24
CA PRO A 137 6.79 -21.08 3.44
C PRO A 137 6.61 -21.89 2.16
N GLY A 138 6.88 -21.25 1.02
CA GLY A 138 6.80 -21.89 -0.29
C GLY A 138 7.76 -23.08 -0.40
N LYS A 139 7.54 -23.91 -1.42
CA LYS A 139 8.42 -25.05 -1.71
C LYS A 139 9.86 -24.57 -1.93
N ASP A 140 10.79 -25.47 -1.67
CA ASP A 140 12.21 -25.22 -1.89
C ASP A 140 12.63 -25.36 -3.36
N GLU A 141 11.66 -25.64 -4.24
CA GLU A 141 11.76 -25.86 -5.68
C GLU A 141 10.88 -24.86 -6.43
N TYR A 142 11.07 -24.75 -7.74
CA TYR A 142 10.22 -23.93 -8.60
C TYR A 142 8.76 -24.42 -8.52
N ASP A 143 7.83 -23.50 -8.28
CA ASP A 143 6.42 -23.80 -8.11
C ASP A 143 5.67 -23.46 -9.40
N ASP A 144 5.15 -24.47 -10.08
CA ASP A 144 4.31 -24.25 -11.25
C ASP A 144 2.92 -23.79 -10.82
N LEU A 145 2.50 -22.62 -11.31
CA LEU A 145 1.24 -21.96 -10.96
C LEU A 145 0.11 -22.27 -11.96
N SER A 146 0.35 -23.21 -12.89
CA SER A 146 -0.65 -23.63 -13.89
C SER A 146 -1.90 -24.27 -13.29
N ASP A 147 -1.84 -24.69 -12.02
CA ASP A 147 -2.93 -25.30 -11.27
C ASP A 147 -3.87 -24.28 -10.59
N LEU A 148 -3.52 -22.99 -10.62
CA LEU A 148 -4.32 -21.93 -10.02
C LEU A 148 -5.60 -21.65 -10.80
N ASN A 149 -6.67 -21.36 -10.07
CA ASN A 149 -7.92 -20.93 -10.67
C ASN A 149 -7.88 -19.44 -11.08
N THR A 150 -8.90 -18.99 -11.81
CA THR A 150 -8.98 -17.60 -12.32
C THR A 150 -8.92 -16.54 -11.22
N THR A 151 -9.54 -16.78 -10.06
CA THR A 151 -9.55 -15.84 -8.93
C THR A 151 -8.17 -15.75 -8.28
N GLU A 152 -7.50 -16.89 -8.10
CA GLU A 152 -6.13 -16.96 -7.57
C GLU A 152 -5.13 -16.29 -8.52
N MET A 153 -5.28 -16.50 -9.83
CA MET A 153 -4.45 -15.86 -10.84
C MET A 153 -4.62 -14.34 -10.84
N ASN A 154 -5.87 -13.85 -10.81
CA ASN A 154 -6.14 -12.41 -10.70
C ASN A 154 -5.55 -11.81 -9.42
N SER A 155 -5.59 -12.56 -8.31
CA SER A 155 -5.01 -12.12 -7.05
C SER A 155 -3.49 -11.95 -7.16
N ILE A 156 -2.78 -12.87 -7.82
CA ILE A 156 -1.34 -12.74 -8.05
C ILE A 156 -1.01 -11.54 -8.93
N LEU A 157 -1.79 -11.29 -9.99
CA LEU A 157 -1.56 -10.15 -10.88
C LEU A 157 -1.71 -8.81 -10.13
N GLU A 158 -2.71 -8.70 -9.26
CA GLU A 158 -2.89 -7.53 -8.41
C GLU A 158 -1.71 -7.37 -7.44
N TRP A 159 -1.26 -8.46 -6.82
CA TRP A 159 -0.08 -8.42 -5.96
C TRP A 159 1.19 -8.03 -6.72
N GLU A 160 1.39 -8.54 -7.93
CA GLU A 160 2.54 -8.16 -8.77
C GLU A 160 2.55 -6.66 -9.05
N GLU A 161 1.40 -6.06 -9.40
CA GLU A 161 1.27 -4.62 -9.61
C GLU A 161 1.59 -3.81 -8.34
N GLN A 162 1.06 -4.23 -7.19
CA GLN A 162 1.37 -3.60 -5.92
C GLN A 162 2.86 -3.70 -5.57
N PHE A 163 3.51 -4.83 -5.84
CA PHE A 163 4.94 -5.01 -5.61
C PHE A 163 5.77 -4.13 -6.53
N LYS A 164 5.39 -4.03 -7.81
CA LYS A 164 6.02 -3.16 -8.81
C LYS A 164 5.97 -1.68 -8.42
N GLU A 165 4.88 -1.24 -7.80
CA GLU A 165 4.75 0.15 -7.32
C GLU A 165 5.58 0.40 -6.04
N ARG A 166 5.64 -0.58 -5.14
CA ARG A 166 6.22 -0.42 -3.80
C ARG A 166 7.73 -0.68 -3.73
N TYR A 167 8.23 -1.59 -4.58
CA TYR A 167 9.57 -2.15 -4.50
C TYR A 167 10.30 -2.08 -5.83
N ASP A 168 11.63 -2.11 -5.75
CA ASP A 168 12.49 -1.99 -6.93
C ASP A 168 12.57 -3.35 -7.64
N TYR A 169 12.21 -3.40 -8.93
CA TYR A 169 12.37 -4.61 -9.74
C TYR A 169 13.86 -4.89 -10.00
N VAL A 170 14.29 -6.13 -9.71
CA VAL A 170 15.70 -6.55 -9.78
C VAL A 170 15.96 -7.67 -10.80
N GLY A 171 14.93 -8.28 -11.38
CA GLY A 171 15.08 -9.28 -12.44
C GLY A 171 14.03 -10.37 -12.38
N LYS A 172 14.25 -11.49 -13.09
CA LYS A 172 13.29 -12.60 -13.17
C LYS A 172 13.72 -13.79 -12.33
N LEU A 173 12.74 -14.55 -11.88
CA LEU A 173 12.94 -15.87 -11.29
C LEU A 173 12.95 -16.90 -12.43
N LEU A 174 14.09 -17.55 -12.60
CA LEU A 174 14.30 -18.51 -13.69
C LEU A 174 13.53 -19.80 -13.45
N LYS A 175 12.85 -20.25 -14.50
CA LYS A 175 12.27 -21.59 -14.54
C LYS A 175 13.37 -22.65 -14.66
N PRO A 176 13.13 -23.91 -14.24
CA PRO A 176 14.09 -24.99 -14.44
C PRO A 176 14.46 -25.12 -15.93
N GLY A 177 15.73 -24.84 -16.27
CA GLY A 177 16.25 -24.91 -17.64
C GLY A 177 16.18 -23.60 -18.46
N GLU A 178 15.69 -22.51 -17.89
CA GLU A 178 15.71 -21.19 -18.53
C GLU A 178 17.11 -20.56 -18.45
N VAL A 179 17.57 -19.96 -19.55
CA VAL A 179 18.86 -19.27 -19.59
C VAL A 179 18.72 -17.84 -19.05
N PRO A 180 19.67 -17.34 -18.25
CA PRO A 180 19.64 -15.96 -17.78
C PRO A 180 19.62 -14.96 -18.94
N THR A 181 18.74 -13.98 -18.84
CA THR A 181 18.69 -12.84 -19.75
C THR A 181 19.84 -11.90 -19.42
N ASN A 182 20.59 -11.45 -20.43
CA ASN A 182 21.62 -10.43 -20.22
C ASN A 182 20.96 -9.06 -20.23
N TYR A 183 20.93 -8.39 -19.07
CA TYR A 183 20.47 -7.02 -18.93
C TYR A 183 21.59 -6.08 -19.41
N SER A 184 21.65 -5.80 -20.72
CA SER A 184 22.45 -4.68 -21.21
C SER A 184 21.84 -3.37 -20.71
N ASP A 185 22.68 -2.46 -20.20
CA ASP A 185 22.36 -1.19 -19.52
C ASP A 185 21.53 -0.16 -20.34
N GLU A 186 20.82 -0.53 -21.41
CA GLU A 186 20.15 0.41 -22.33
C GLU A 186 18.61 0.52 -22.17
N GLU A 187 17.98 -0.17 -21.23
CA GLU A 187 16.53 -0.02 -20.97
C GLU A 187 16.27 0.76 -19.68
N ASP A 188 16.50 2.08 -19.74
CA ASP A 188 16.12 3.05 -18.69
C ASP A 188 15.27 4.20 -19.28
N GLU A 189 14.33 3.90 -20.18
CA GLU A 189 13.33 4.85 -20.69
C GLU A 189 11.95 4.18 -20.79
N GLY A 190 11.13 4.41 -19.76
CA GLY A 190 9.68 4.66 -19.88
C GLY A 190 8.78 3.66 -20.60
N SER A 191 8.29 2.64 -19.90
CA SER A 191 6.97 2.06 -20.23
C SER A 191 5.85 2.94 -19.64
N GLN A 192 5.64 4.13 -20.21
CA GLN A 192 4.46 4.95 -19.94
C GLN A 192 3.70 5.22 -21.24
N GLN A 193 2.47 4.70 -21.29
CA GLN A 193 1.34 5.15 -22.12
C GLN A 193 1.58 5.30 -23.62
N GLU A 194 1.13 4.29 -24.38
CA GLU A 194 0.56 4.54 -25.71
C GLU A 194 -0.85 3.94 -25.77
N SER A 195 -1.82 4.74 -25.30
CA SER A 195 -3.22 4.54 -25.60
C SER A 195 -3.48 5.02 -27.02
N ASP A 196 -3.56 4.07 -27.95
CA ASP A 196 -4.39 4.02 -29.15
C ASP A 196 -5.06 5.35 -29.57
N VAL A 197 -4.37 6.15 -30.39
CA VAL A 197 -5.02 7.17 -31.24
C VAL A 197 -5.35 6.53 -32.58
N LYS A 198 -6.60 6.09 -32.69
CA LYS A 198 -7.21 5.64 -33.94
C LYS A 198 -7.16 6.75 -35.01
N PRO A 199 -6.66 6.50 -36.23
CA PRO A 199 -6.75 7.48 -37.31
C PRO A 199 -8.17 7.54 -37.86
N LYS A 200 -8.66 8.76 -38.12
CA LYS A 200 -9.81 8.99 -39.01
C LYS A 200 -9.29 8.94 -40.44
N GLU A 201 -9.73 7.96 -41.22
CA GLU A 201 -9.74 8.00 -42.68
C GLU A 201 -11.07 8.60 -43.16
N ASP A 202 -10.93 9.52 -44.11
CA ASP A 202 -11.89 10.12 -45.08
C ASP A 202 -13.18 10.81 -44.60
#